data_AF-A0A6B3G8R5-F1
#
_entry.id   AF-A0A6B3G8R5-F1
#
_cell.length_a   1.000
_cell.length_b   1.000
_cell.length_c   1.000
_cell.angle_alpha   90.00
_cell.angle_beta   90.00
_cell.angle_gamma   90.00
#
_symmetry.space_group_name_H-M   'P 1'
#
loop_
_entity.id
_entity.type
_entity.pdbx_description
1 polymer ?
#
loop_
_entity_poly.entity_id
_entity_poly.type
_entity_poly.pdbx_seq_one_letter_code
_entity_poly.pdbx_strand_id
1 'polypeptide(L)'
;WSAVACGLPLQLRLGTADPARLADFAAATEGHGCDLVLLHGYPYHRQTAALAGRHPHVYADLGAVPARTGARAAAVLAEVMELAPFGKLLFSSGAQALPELHLVGARQFREALGRILGAWVEDGAWTRQDAARVATMIGSGNARRVYDLG
;
A
#
# COMPACT_ATOMS: atom_id res chain seq x y z
N TRP A 1 14.66 19.57 13.46
CA TRP A 1 14.82 19.18 12.06
C TRP A 1 13.70 18.21 11.73
N SER A 2 12.56 18.69 11.23
CA SER A 2 11.43 17.79 10.95
C SER A 2 11.46 17.45 9.48
N ALA A 3 11.77 16.20 9.12
CA ALA A 3 11.67 15.70 7.75
C ALA A 3 10.27 15.96 7.14
N VAL A 4 9.26 16.10 8.01
CA VAL A 4 7.88 16.48 7.68
C VAL A 4 7.79 17.86 7.01
N ALA A 5 8.72 18.78 7.30
CA ALA A 5 8.70 20.12 6.71
C ALA A 5 9.35 20.20 5.32
N CYS A 6 9.94 19.09 4.82
CA CYS A 6 10.65 19.10 3.54
C CYS A 6 9.72 19.02 2.32
N GLY A 7 8.41 18.81 2.51
CA GLY A 7 7.45 18.64 1.41
C GLY A 7 7.64 17.37 0.58
N LEU A 8 8.49 16.44 1.03
CA LEU A 8 8.75 15.16 0.38
C LEU A 8 8.04 14.03 1.14
N PRO A 9 7.65 12.93 0.47
CA PRO A 9 7.10 11.78 1.14
C PRO A 9 8.06 11.19 2.17
N LEU A 10 7.57 10.93 3.38
CA LEU A 10 8.32 10.31 4.47
C LEU A 10 7.94 8.83 4.59
N GLN A 11 8.90 7.95 4.28
CA GLN A 11 8.73 6.52 4.44
C GLN A 11 9.02 6.07 5.87
N LEU A 12 8.05 5.42 6.50
CA LEU A 12 8.17 4.88 7.86
C LEU A 12 8.17 3.36 7.80
N ARG A 13 9.30 2.73 8.14
CA ARG A 13 9.42 1.26 8.18
C ARG A 13 8.94 0.73 9.52
N LEU A 14 7.81 0.03 9.51
CA LEU A 14 7.13 -0.45 10.72
C LEU A 14 7.74 -1.74 11.27
N GLY A 15 8.23 -2.63 10.41
CA GLY A 15 8.74 -3.92 10.82
C GLY A 15 7.65 -4.74 11.54
N THR A 16 7.86 -5.07 12.81
CA THR A 16 6.87 -5.76 13.65
C THR A 16 6.26 -4.84 14.71
N ALA A 17 6.38 -3.52 14.55
CA ALA A 17 5.74 -2.56 15.44
C ALA A 17 4.27 -2.35 15.06
N ASP A 18 3.42 -2.17 16.07
CA ASP A 18 2.01 -1.82 15.87
C ASP A 18 1.88 -0.40 15.28
N PRO A 19 1.31 -0.23 14.08
CA PRO A 19 1.11 1.06 13.44
C PRO A 19 0.23 2.02 14.25
N ALA A 20 -0.60 1.52 15.17
CA ALA A 20 -1.44 2.35 16.03
C ALA A 20 -0.62 3.35 16.85
N ARG A 21 0.65 3.04 17.16
CA ARG A 21 1.57 3.94 17.87
C ARG A 21 1.94 5.19 17.06
N LEU A 22 1.65 5.22 15.76
CA LEU A 22 1.87 6.38 14.90
C LEU A 22 0.63 7.26 14.75
N ALA A 23 -0.49 6.94 15.42
CA ALA A 23 -1.73 7.71 15.26
C ALA A 23 -1.56 9.18 15.66
N ASP A 24 -0.97 9.45 16.83
CA ASP A 24 -0.74 10.82 17.29
C ASP A 24 0.25 11.57 16.40
N PHE A 25 1.27 10.86 15.89
CA PHE A 25 2.22 11.42 14.93
C PHE A 25 1.55 11.75 13.60
N ALA A 26 0.71 10.87 13.07
CA ALA A 26 -0.04 11.10 11.85
C ALA A 26 -0.98 12.30 11.99
N ALA A 27 -1.71 12.40 13.12
CA ALA A 27 -2.57 13.53 13.41
C ALA A 27 -1.79 14.85 13.53
N ALA A 28 -0.65 14.84 14.24
CA ALA A 28 0.17 16.03 14.45
C ALA A 28 0.85 16.54 13.18
N THR A 29 1.05 15.68 12.18
CA THR A 29 1.71 16.02 10.91
C THR A 29 0.75 16.33 9.79
N GLU A 30 -0.56 16.19 10.02
CA GLU A 30 -1.58 16.56 9.05
C GLU A 30 -1.46 18.05 8.69
N GLY A 31 -1.64 18.37 7.41
CA GLY A 31 -1.52 19.75 6.89
C GLY A 31 -0.09 20.30 6.77
N HIS A 32 0.95 19.56 7.14
CA HIS A 32 2.33 20.01 7.04
C HIS A 32 2.95 19.82 5.64
N GLY A 33 2.17 19.31 4.67
CA GLY A 33 2.60 19.13 3.27
C GLY A 33 3.48 17.90 3.01
N CYS A 34 3.60 16.98 3.97
CA CYS A 34 4.33 15.73 3.83
C CYS A 34 3.38 14.54 3.81
N ASP A 35 3.51 13.68 2.81
CA ASP A 35 2.81 12.40 2.76
C ASP A 35 3.58 11.33 3.57
N LEU A 36 2.91 10.66 4.49
CA LEU A 36 3.47 9.54 5.25
C LEU A 36 3.22 8.23 4.52
N VAL A 37 4.26 7.46 4.24
CA VAL A 37 4.16 6.16 3.57
C VAL A 37 4.58 5.05 4.53
N LEU A 38 3.61 4.25 4.95
CA LEU A 38 3.80 3.17 5.91
C LEU A 38 4.28 1.91 5.20
N LEU A 39 5.54 1.52 5.47
CA LEU A 39 6.18 0.36 4.86
C LEU A 39 6.16 -0.86 5.77
N HIS A 40 5.93 -2.03 5.17
CA HIS A 40 6.05 -3.34 5.82
C HIS A 40 5.09 -3.51 7.01
N GLY A 41 3.83 -3.15 6.85
CA GLY A 41 2.83 -3.20 7.90
C GLY A 41 2.41 -4.60 8.38
N TYR A 42 2.86 -5.69 7.75
CA TYR A 42 2.50 -7.06 8.17
C TYR A 42 3.26 -7.50 9.44
N PRO A 43 2.62 -8.10 10.46
CA PRO A 43 1.27 -8.69 10.48
C PRO A 43 0.13 -7.75 10.88
N TYR A 44 0.40 -6.46 11.05
CA TYR A 44 -0.58 -5.41 11.40
C TYR A 44 -1.13 -4.67 10.16
N HIS A 45 -1.35 -5.40 9.07
CA HIS A 45 -1.76 -4.80 7.79
C HIS A 45 -3.14 -4.14 7.90
N ARG A 46 -4.05 -4.68 8.73
CA ARG A 46 -5.36 -4.04 9.00
C ARG A 46 -5.22 -2.71 9.73
N GLN A 47 -4.36 -2.63 10.74
CA GLN A 47 -4.07 -1.38 11.47
C GLN A 47 -3.41 -0.35 10.55
N THR A 48 -2.48 -0.80 9.70
CA THR A 48 -1.83 0.04 8.68
C THR A 48 -2.88 0.61 7.71
N ALA A 49 -3.79 -0.23 7.23
CA ALA A 49 -4.87 0.17 6.34
C ALA A 49 -5.85 1.14 7.02
N ALA A 50 -6.23 0.87 8.27
CA ALA A 50 -7.11 1.74 9.05
C ALA A 50 -6.48 3.11 9.31
N LEU A 51 -5.17 3.18 9.57
CA LEU A 51 -4.47 4.45 9.76
C LEU A 51 -4.41 5.25 8.45
N ALA A 52 -4.13 4.60 7.31
CA ALA A 52 -4.20 5.22 5.99
C ALA A 52 -5.62 5.70 5.64
N GLY A 53 -6.65 4.95 6.01
CA GLY A 53 -8.04 5.36 5.84
C GLY A 53 -8.41 6.62 6.62
N ARG A 54 -7.84 6.79 7.83
CA ARG A 54 -8.19 7.88 8.76
C ARG A 54 -7.56 9.23 8.41
N HIS A 55 -6.34 9.27 7.88
CA HIS A 55 -5.62 10.52 7.63
C HIS A 55 -5.39 10.76 6.12
N PRO A 56 -5.73 11.94 5.57
CA PRO A 56 -5.62 12.26 4.15
C PRO A 56 -4.23 12.01 3.54
N HIS A 57 -3.16 12.32 4.28
CA HIS A 57 -1.76 12.26 3.87
C HIS A 57 -1.05 10.95 4.22
N VAL A 58 -1.77 9.92 4.70
CA VAL A 58 -1.18 8.62 5.07
C VAL A 58 -1.48 7.56 4.01
N TYR A 59 -0.45 6.85 3.58
CA TYR A 59 -0.47 5.81 2.54
C TYR A 59 0.06 4.49 3.09
N ALA A 60 -0.40 3.38 2.52
CA ALA A 60 0.02 2.03 2.90
C ALA A 60 0.72 1.33 1.74
N ASP A 61 1.91 0.81 2.00
CA ASP A 61 2.61 -0.09 1.08
C ASP A 61 2.14 -1.54 1.24
N LEU A 62 1.92 -2.18 0.10
CA LEU A 62 1.50 -3.58 -0.03
C LEU A 62 2.65 -4.53 -0.38
N GLY A 63 3.83 -3.98 -0.67
CA GLY A 63 4.92 -4.70 -1.34
C GLY A 63 5.50 -5.88 -0.59
N ALA A 64 5.52 -5.81 0.73
CA ALA A 64 6.01 -6.91 1.56
C ALA A 64 5.04 -8.09 1.65
N VAL A 65 3.75 -7.91 1.31
CA VAL A 65 2.72 -8.92 1.55
C VAL A 65 2.96 -10.20 0.74
N PRO A 66 3.18 -10.15 -0.59
CA PRO A 66 3.37 -11.38 -1.37
C PRO A 66 4.58 -12.19 -0.90
N ALA A 67 5.71 -11.53 -0.66
CA ALA A 67 6.93 -12.17 -0.20
C ALA A 67 6.80 -12.81 1.20
N ARG A 68 5.98 -12.24 2.10
CA ARG A 68 5.83 -12.74 3.48
C ARG A 68 4.74 -13.79 3.65
N THR A 69 3.75 -13.83 2.76
CA THR A 69 2.53 -14.62 2.96
C THR A 69 2.31 -15.67 1.87
N GLY A 70 3.07 -15.61 0.77
CA GLY A 70 3.05 -16.58 -0.32
C GLY A 70 1.64 -16.81 -0.85
N ALA A 71 1.13 -18.04 -0.72
CA ALA A 71 -0.20 -18.42 -1.20
C ALA A 71 -1.35 -17.60 -0.59
N ARG A 72 -1.17 -17.02 0.60
CA ARG A 72 -2.19 -16.22 1.30
C ARG A 72 -2.15 -14.72 0.95
N ALA A 73 -1.27 -14.29 0.04
CA ALA A 73 -1.14 -12.89 -0.35
C ALA A 73 -2.46 -12.26 -0.78
N ALA A 74 -3.26 -12.96 -1.57
CA ALA A 74 -4.56 -12.45 -2.02
C ALA A 74 -5.51 -12.15 -0.85
N ALA A 75 -5.56 -13.01 0.17
CA ALA A 75 -6.41 -12.80 1.34
C ALA A 75 -5.95 -11.58 2.15
N VAL A 76 -4.65 -11.45 2.41
CA VAL A 76 -4.09 -10.33 3.18
C VAL A 76 -4.28 -9.00 2.43
N LEU A 77 -4.07 -8.98 1.11
CA LEU A 77 -4.32 -7.80 0.30
C LEU A 77 -5.80 -7.42 0.29
N ALA A 78 -6.72 -8.40 0.23
CA ALA A 78 -8.15 -8.14 0.29
C ALA A 78 -8.56 -7.48 1.62
N GLU A 79 -8.00 -7.91 2.75
CA GLU A 79 -8.24 -7.27 4.06
C GLU A 79 -7.74 -5.82 4.12
N VAL A 80 -6.65 -5.50 3.42
CA VAL A 80 -6.18 -4.11 3.32
C VAL A 80 -7.13 -3.27 2.46
N MET A 81 -7.57 -3.83 1.33
CA MET A 81 -8.49 -3.20 0.38
C MET A 81 -9.91 -3.01 0.94
N GLU A 82 -10.29 -3.78 1.95
CA GLU A 82 -11.54 -3.60 2.72
C GLU A 82 -11.52 -2.28 3.54
N LEU A 83 -10.34 -1.87 4.03
CA LEU A 83 -10.22 -0.80 5.03
C LEU A 83 -9.67 0.51 4.46
N ALA A 84 -8.72 0.43 3.52
CA ALA A 84 -8.03 1.59 3.00
C ALA A 84 -8.57 2.00 1.61
N PRO A 85 -8.74 3.30 1.34
CA PRO A 85 -9.07 3.79 0.01
C PRO A 85 -8.03 3.35 -1.02
N PHE A 86 -8.47 2.88 -2.20
CA PHE A 86 -7.57 2.40 -3.25
C PHE A 86 -6.51 3.42 -3.69
N GLY A 87 -6.84 4.72 -3.66
CA GLY A 87 -5.92 5.82 -3.97
C GLY A 87 -4.78 6.01 -2.97
N LYS A 88 -4.82 5.30 -1.84
CA LYS A 88 -3.81 5.35 -0.77
C LYS A 88 -2.95 4.08 -0.67
N LEU A 89 -3.19 3.12 -1.55
CA LEU A 89 -2.47 1.84 -1.58
C LEU A 89 -1.35 1.89 -2.62
N LEU A 90 -0.14 1.53 -2.20
CA LEU A 90 1.06 1.57 -3.03
C LEU A 90 1.64 0.18 -3.20
N PHE A 91 2.13 -0.12 -4.39
CA PHE A 91 3.01 -1.27 -4.61
C PHE A 91 4.48 -0.85 -4.48
N SER A 92 5.25 -1.65 -3.73
CA SER A 92 6.70 -1.74 -3.83
C SER A 92 7.10 -3.21 -3.96
N SER A 93 8.31 -3.55 -4.40
CA SER A 93 8.71 -4.96 -4.42
C SER A 93 9.13 -5.49 -3.04
N GLY A 94 9.52 -4.60 -2.12
CA GLY A 94 10.20 -4.97 -0.86
C GLY A 94 11.53 -5.71 -1.04
N ALA A 95 12.01 -5.86 -2.28
CA ALA A 95 13.18 -6.64 -2.62
C ALA A 95 14.47 -5.94 -2.18
N GLN A 96 15.45 -6.74 -1.77
CA GLN A 96 16.79 -6.30 -1.41
C GLN A 96 17.82 -7.24 -2.03
N ALA A 97 19.04 -6.73 -2.25
CA ALA A 97 20.21 -7.44 -2.79
C ALA A 97 20.11 -7.91 -4.25
N LEU A 98 19.10 -8.70 -4.61
CA LEU A 98 19.01 -9.34 -5.94
C LEU A 98 17.97 -8.67 -6.85
N PRO A 99 18.34 -8.27 -8.09
CA PRO A 99 17.41 -7.64 -9.03
C PRO A 99 16.23 -8.55 -9.41
N GLU A 100 16.43 -9.86 -9.47
CA GLU A 100 15.39 -10.85 -9.81
C GLU A 100 14.23 -10.82 -8.83
N LEU A 101 14.50 -10.48 -7.56
CA LEU A 101 13.47 -10.37 -6.53
C LEU A 101 12.49 -9.22 -6.80
N HIS A 102 12.91 -8.18 -7.51
CA HIS A 102 11.99 -7.12 -7.94
C HIS A 102 10.96 -7.66 -8.96
N LEU A 103 11.43 -8.44 -9.94
CA LEU A 103 10.57 -9.05 -10.95
C LEU A 103 9.62 -10.06 -10.32
N VAL A 104 10.14 -10.94 -9.46
CA VAL A 104 9.37 -11.97 -8.75
C VAL A 104 8.34 -11.33 -7.82
N GLY A 105 8.71 -10.30 -7.07
CA GLY A 105 7.78 -9.56 -6.20
C GLY A 105 6.66 -8.89 -6.99
N ALA A 106 6.99 -8.21 -8.09
CA ALA A 106 6.01 -7.58 -8.96
C ALA A 106 5.06 -8.59 -9.62
N ARG A 107 5.57 -9.75 -10.05
CA ARG A 107 4.75 -10.82 -10.62
C ARG A 107 3.76 -11.37 -9.60
N GLN A 108 4.25 -11.77 -8.42
CA GLN A 108 3.39 -12.30 -7.36
C GLN A 108 2.33 -11.31 -6.92
N PHE A 109 2.68 -10.02 -6.81
CA PHE A 109 1.72 -8.97 -6.50
C PHE A 109 0.62 -8.87 -7.56
N ARG A 110 0.97 -8.82 -8.86
CA ARG A 110 -0.03 -8.76 -9.94
C ARG A 110 -0.93 -9.99 -9.98
N GLU A 111 -0.37 -11.19 -9.75
CA GLU A 111 -1.14 -12.43 -9.70
C GLU A 111 -2.09 -12.48 -8.49
N ALA A 112 -1.67 -11.96 -7.33
CA ALA A 112 -2.53 -11.86 -6.15
C ALA A 112 -3.63 -10.82 -6.33
N LEU A 113 -3.29 -9.62 -6.80
CA LEU A 113 -4.26 -8.55 -7.07
C LEU A 113 -5.25 -8.95 -8.17
N GLY A 114 -4.78 -9.60 -9.23
CA GLY A 114 -5.61 -10.11 -10.31
C GLY A 114 -6.63 -11.15 -9.84
N ARG A 115 -6.28 -12.00 -8.88
CA ARG A 115 -7.22 -12.96 -8.28
C ARG A 115 -8.35 -12.26 -7.50
N ILE A 116 -8.01 -11.23 -6.72
CA ILE A 116 -9.01 -10.46 -5.94
C ILE A 116 -9.98 -9.74 -6.89
N LEU A 117 -9.42 -8.97 -7.83
CA LEU A 117 -10.20 -8.15 -8.73
C LEU A 117 -10.98 -9.00 -9.75
N GLY A 118 -10.41 -10.13 -10.18
CA GLY A 118 -11.08 -11.10 -11.04
C GLY A 118 -12.32 -11.68 -10.38
N ALA A 119 -12.22 -12.10 -9.11
CA ALA A 119 -13.36 -12.59 -8.34
C ALA A 119 -14.47 -11.53 -8.22
N TRP A 120 -14.14 -10.28 -7.89
CA TRP A 120 -15.15 -9.21 -7.82
C TRP A 120 -15.84 -8.92 -9.16
N VAL A 121 -15.14 -9.11 -10.28
CA VAL A 121 -15.74 -8.99 -11.62
C VAL A 121 -16.63 -10.19 -11.94
N GLU A 122 -16.19 -11.40 -11.63
CA GLU A 122 -16.95 -12.64 -11.83
C GLU A 122 -18.25 -12.65 -11.01
N ASP A 123 -18.19 -12.15 -9.78
CA ASP A 123 -19.34 -12.00 -8.87
C ASP A 123 -20.28 -10.84 -9.27
N GLY A 124 -19.93 -10.07 -10.32
CA GLY A 124 -20.73 -8.93 -10.79
C GLY A 124 -20.67 -7.70 -9.88
N ALA A 125 -19.84 -7.70 -8.84
CA ALA A 125 -19.66 -6.54 -7.97
C ALA A 125 -19.00 -5.37 -8.73
N TRP A 126 -18.05 -5.68 -9.62
CA TRP A 126 -17.24 -4.70 -10.34
C TRP A 126 -17.29 -4.90 -11.86
N THR A 127 -17.14 -3.80 -12.60
CA THR A 127 -16.85 -3.89 -14.04
C THR A 127 -15.39 -4.24 -14.28
N ARG A 128 -15.07 -4.84 -15.44
CA ARG A 128 -13.67 -5.04 -15.87
C ARG A 128 -12.88 -3.72 -15.94
N GLN A 129 -13.57 -2.63 -16.28
CA GLN A 129 -12.97 -1.30 -16.38
C GLN A 129 -12.56 -0.76 -15.00
N ASP A 130 -13.40 -0.93 -13.98
CA ASP A 130 -13.08 -0.52 -12.61
C ASP A 130 -11.94 -1.34 -12.04
N ALA A 131 -11.96 -2.65 -12.26
CA ALA A 131 -10.88 -3.55 -11.88
C ALA A 131 -9.54 -3.11 -12.51
N ALA A 132 -9.52 -2.86 -13.82
CA ALA A 132 -8.32 -2.41 -14.51
C ALA A 132 -7.82 -1.05 -13.98
N ARG A 133 -8.74 -0.09 -13.77
CA ARG A 133 -8.41 1.24 -13.23
C ARG A 133 -7.77 1.16 -11.85
N VAL A 134 -8.35 0.38 -10.94
CA VAL A 134 -7.81 0.19 -9.59
C VAL A 134 -6.49 -0.58 -9.61
N ALA A 135 -6.36 -1.59 -10.47
CA ALA A 135 -5.10 -2.33 -10.64
C ALA A 135 -3.95 -1.40 -11.08
N THR A 136 -4.19 -0.52 -12.06
CA THR A 136 -3.20 0.46 -12.52
C THR A 136 -2.88 1.50 -11.44
N MET A 137 -3.92 1.97 -10.73
CA MET A 137 -3.79 2.93 -9.63
C MET A 137 -2.87 2.40 -8.53
N ILE A 138 -3.13 1.19 -8.02
CA ILE A 138 -2.33 0.58 -6.95
C ILE A 138 -0.95 0.16 -7.46
N GLY A 139 -0.89 -0.43 -8.65
CA GLY A 139 0.34 -1.00 -9.20
C GLY A 139 1.40 0.05 -9.56
N SER A 140 1.01 1.29 -9.84
CA SER A 140 1.98 2.37 -10.09
C SER A 140 1.41 3.79 -10.02
N GLY A 141 0.14 4.02 -10.35
CA GLY A 141 -0.42 5.37 -10.48
C GLY A 141 -0.35 6.20 -9.20
N ASN A 142 -0.69 5.61 -8.05
CA ASN A 142 -0.60 6.29 -6.76
C ASN A 142 0.84 6.65 -6.40
N ALA A 143 1.79 5.73 -6.65
CA ALA A 143 3.21 6.00 -6.35
C ALA A 143 3.74 7.14 -7.22
N ARG A 144 3.39 7.19 -8.51
CA ARG A 144 3.78 8.31 -9.39
C ARG A 144 3.28 9.66 -8.86
N ARG A 145 2.04 9.71 -8.40
CA ARG A 145 1.44 10.92 -7.82
C ARG A 145 2.09 11.32 -6.50
N VAL A 146 2.33 10.37 -5.59
CA VAL A 146 2.90 10.65 -4.26
C VAL A 146 4.36 11.08 -4.35
N TYR A 147 5.14 10.46 -5.23
CA TYR A 147 6.58 10.71 -5.36
C TYR A 147 6.96 11.66 -6.51
N ASP A 148 5.97 12.31 -7.15
CA ASP A 148 6.16 13.23 -8.28
C ASP A 148 7.04 12.65 -9.41
N LEU A 149 6.66 11.47 -9.92
CA LEU A 149 7.42 10.72 -10.92
C LEU A 149 6.88 10.87 -12.36
N GLY A 150 6.08 11.92 -12.62
CA GLY A 150 5.52 12.26 -13.94
C GLY A 150 4.01 12.12 -14.07
#